data_AF-A0A7X8EUF1-F1
#
_entry.id   AF-A0A7X8EUF1-F1
#
_cell.length_a   1.000
_cell.length_b   1.000
_cell.length_c   1.000
_cell.angle_alpha   90.00
_cell.angle_beta   90.00
_cell.angle_gamma   90.00
#
_symmetry.space_group_name_H-M   'P 1'
#
loop_
_entity.id
_entity.type
_entity.pdbx_description
1 polymer ?
#
loop_
_entity_poly.entity_id
_entity_poly.type
_entity_poly.pdbx_seq_one_letter_code
_entity_poly.pdbx_strand_id
1 'polypeptide(L)' 'SELGATTMKDMGRVMAAVTPKVKGRADGKVVSGYVKEFLQKNK' A
#
# COMPACT_ATOMS: atom_id res chain seq x y z
N SER A 1 -6.52 -4.99 10.86
CA SER A 1 -6.02 -4.12 9.78
C SER A 1 -7.06 -3.04 9.52
N GLU A 2 -6.69 -1.76 9.63
CA GLU A 2 -7.63 -0.62 9.62
C GLU A 2 -8.44 -0.50 8.31
N LEU A 3 -7.89 -0.96 7.19
CA LEU A 3 -8.54 -0.88 5.87
C LEU A 3 -9.15 -2.20 5.37
N GLY A 4 -8.92 -3.32 6.07
CA GLY A 4 -9.34 -4.65 5.61
C GLY A 4 -8.87 -5.01 4.19
N ALA A 5 -7.78 -4.40 3.70
CA ALA A 5 -7.30 -4.58 2.34
C ALA A 5 -6.66 -5.96 2.17
N THR A 6 -7.16 -6.75 1.22
CA THR A 6 -6.72 -8.12 0.98
C THR A 6 -6.36 -8.38 -0.48
N THR A 7 -6.75 -7.48 -1.39
CA THR A 7 -6.57 -7.71 -2.83
C THR A 7 -5.92 -6.52 -3.52
N MET A 8 -5.39 -6.75 -4.73
CA MET A 8 -4.86 -5.67 -5.57
C MET A 8 -5.89 -4.58 -5.92
N LYS A 9 -7.19 -4.85 -5.82
CA LYS A 9 -8.24 -3.84 -6.00
C LYS A 9 -8.18 -2.75 -4.92
N ASP A 10 -7.62 -3.07 -3.75
CA ASP A 10 -7.47 -2.15 -2.64
C ASP A 10 -6.27 -1.20 -2.78
N MET A 11 -5.42 -1.41 -3.79
CA MET A 11 -4.16 -0.69 -3.96
C MET A 11 -4.33 0.84 -3.89
N GLY A 12 -5.30 1.38 -4.61
CA GLY A 12 -5.56 2.83 -4.62
C GLY A 12 -5.92 3.37 -3.24
N ARG A 13 -6.77 2.64 -2.50
CA ARG A 13 -7.19 3.00 -1.14
C ARG A 13 -6.04 2.90 -0.14
N VAL A 14 -5.23 1.84 -0.21
CA VAL A 14 -4.07 1.67 0.66
C VAL A 14 -3.02 2.75 0.38
N MET A 15 -2.72 3.03 -0.89
CA MET A 15 -1.79 4.08 -1.25
C MET A 15 -2.28 5.46 -0.83
N ALA A 16 -3.58 5.76 -0.93
CA ALA A 16 -4.15 7.02 -0.44
C ALA A 16 -3.94 7.21 1.08
N ALA A 17 -4.04 6.13 1.86
CA ALA A 17 -3.82 6.17 3.31
C ALA A 17 -2.34 6.21 3.72
N VAL A 18 -1.45 5.55 2.96
CA VAL A 18 -0.03 5.42 3.31
C VAL A 18 0.81 6.59 2.79
N THR A 19 0.54 7.07 1.57
CA THR A 19 1.31 8.14 0.92
C THR A 19 1.53 9.38 1.80
N PRO A 20 0.52 9.98 2.48
CA PRO A 20 0.75 11.14 3.33
C PRO A 20 1.63 10.84 4.57
N LYS A 21 1.63 9.59 5.06
CA LYS A 21 2.43 9.18 6.22
C LYS A 21 3.93 9.04 5.87
N VAL A 22 4.21 8.64 4.63
CA VAL A 22 5.57 8.35 4.13
C VAL A 22 6.13 9.45 3.21
N LYS A 23 5.34 10.47 2.88
CA LYS A 23 5.75 11.59 2.03
C LYS A 23 7.02 12.25 2.58
N GLY A 24 8.03 12.39 1.72
CA GLY A 24 9.33 12.97 2.08
C GLY A 24 10.24 12.08 2.94
N ARG A 25 9.78 10.89 3.33
CA ARG A 25 10.55 9.89 4.10
C ARG A 25 10.90 8.65 3.28
N ALA A 26 10.10 8.33 2.27
CA ALA A 26 10.33 7.19 1.38
C ALA A 26 9.90 7.50 -0.06
N ASP A 27 10.53 6.82 -1.02
CA ASP A 27 10.16 6.88 -2.44
C ASP A 27 8.84 6.12 -2.68
N GLY A 28 7.92 6.73 -3.43
CA GLY A 28 6.61 6.15 -3.74
C GLY A 28 6.67 4.83 -4.52
N LYS A 29 7.70 4.61 -5.35
CA LYS A 29 7.93 3.34 -6.05
C LYS A 29 8.30 2.22 -5.09
N VAL A 30 9.13 2.52 -4.09
CA VAL A 30 9.51 1.55 -3.04
C VAL A 30 8.29 1.17 -2.20
N VAL A 31 7.52 2.18 -1.76
CA VAL A 31 6.31 1.96 -0.96
C VAL A 31 5.27 1.14 -1.72
N SER A 32 4.99 1.50 -2.97
CA SER A 32 4.04 0.74 -3.80
C SER A 32 4.51 -0.70 -4.07
N GLY A 33 5.82 -0.95 -4.16
CA GLY A 33 6.38 -2.30 -4.25
C GLY A 33 6.00 -3.17 -3.05
N TYR A 34 6.22 -2.65 -1.82
CA TYR A 34 5.85 -3.36 -0.60
C TYR A 34 4.34 -3.55 -0.44
N VAL A 35 3.54 -2.53 -0.77
CA VAL A 35 2.07 -2.65 -0.71
C VAL A 35 1.57 -3.69 -1.71
N LYS A 36 2.12 -3.72 -2.93
CA LYS A 36 1.80 -4.72 -3.94
C LYS A 36 2.13 -6.13 -3.44
N GLU A 37 3.32 -6.33 -2.88
CA GLU A 37 3.73 -7.64 -2.34
C GLU A 37 2.79 -8.09 -1.21
N PHE A 38 2.44 -7.18 -0.30
CA PHE A 38 1.52 -7.45 0.80
C PHE A 38 0.13 -7.89 0.31
N LEU A 39 -0.41 -7.21 -0.72
CA LEU A 39 -1.73 -7.51 -1.29
C LEU A 39 -1.72 -8.74 -2.22
N GLN A 40 -0.55 -9.18 -2.68
CA GLN A 40 -0.40 -10.39 -3.50
C GLN A 40 -0.14 -11.65 -2.66
N LYS A 41 0.50 -11.52 -1.49
CA LYS A 41 0.76 -12.64 -0.57
C LYS A 41 -0.49 -13.15 0.16
N ASN A 42 -1.51 -12.32 0.34
CA ASN A 42 -2.78 -12.68 0.99
C ASN A 42 -3.82 -13.23 -0.01
N LYS A 43 -3.42 -14.21 -0.82
CA LYS A 43 -4.32 -14.87 -1.78
C LYS A 43 -5.25 -15.87 -1.09
#